data_AF-A0A653QAH5-F1
#
_entry.id   AF-A0A653QAH5-F1
#
_cell.length_a   1.000
_cell.length_b   1.000
_cell.length_c   1.000
_cell.angle_alpha   90.00
_cell.angle_beta   90.00
_cell.angle_gamma   90.00
#
_symmetry.space_group_name_H-M   'P 1'
#
loop_
_entity.id
_entity.type
_entity.pdbx_description
1 polymer ?
#
loop_
_entity_poly.entity_id
_entity_poly.type
_entity_poly.pdbx_seq_one_letter_code
_entity_poly.pdbx_strand_id
1 'polypeptide(L)' 'MRTTVTSLSEPPEGVSQQIVAADESLRKSFSGLPVEDILPEVERSLAEIGVEVPDTQVRDYAQHISDRADYEFVLP' A
#
# COMPACT_ATOMS: atom_id res chain seq x y z
N MET A 1 12.88 3.38 -5.87
CA MET A 1 11.98 4.47 -6.32
C MET A 1 10.97 4.72 -5.21
N ARG A 2 10.64 5.98 -4.90
CA ARG A 2 9.72 6.33 -3.80
C ARG A 2 8.30 6.43 -4.36
N THR A 3 7.46 5.43 -4.14
CA THR A 3 6.07 5.45 -4.55
C THR A 3 5.30 6.32 -3.57
N THR A 4 4.89 7.51 -4.03
CA THR A 4 4.11 8.46 -3.22
C THR A 4 2.66 8.29 -3.63
N VAL A 5 1.85 7.63 -2.81
CA VAL A 5 0.43 7.45 -3.08
C VAL A 5 -0.30 8.75 -2.75
N THR A 6 -0.83 9.43 -3.77
CA THR A 6 -1.61 10.65 -3.63
C THR A 6 -3.10 10.29 -3.72
N SER A 7 -3.79 10.36 -2.58
CA SER A 7 -5.25 10.22 -2.49
C SER A 7 -5.93 11.34 -3.29
N LEU A 8 -7.00 11.02 -4.01
CA LEU A 8 -7.79 11.98 -4.80
C LEU A 8 -8.65 12.92 -3.92
N SER A 9 -8.84 12.58 -2.65
CA SER A 9 -9.60 13.34 -1.66
C SER A 9 -8.74 13.64 -0.43
N GLU A 10 -8.97 14.79 0.22
CA GLU A 10 -8.36 15.12 1.52
C GLU A 10 -8.63 13.97 2.51
N PRO A 11 -7.58 13.24 2.94
CA PRO A 11 -7.79 12.09 3.80
C PRO A 11 -8.29 12.57 5.18
N PRO A 12 -9.36 11.97 5.74
CA PRO A 12 -9.77 12.27 7.11
C PRO A 12 -8.61 12.08 8.09
N GLU A 13 -8.56 12.89 9.15
CA GLU A 13 -7.53 12.76 10.19
C GLU A 13 -7.50 11.31 10.72
N GLY A 14 -6.35 10.63 10.58
CA GLY A 14 -6.16 9.24 11.00
C GLY A 14 -6.03 8.21 9.88
N VAL A 15 -6.41 8.55 8.63
CA VAL A 15 -6.26 7.64 7.48
C VAL A 15 -4.79 7.28 7.21
N SER A 16 -3.86 8.22 7.42
CA SER A 16 -2.43 7.96 7.25
C SER A 16 -1.91 6.83 8.16
N GLN A 17 -2.43 6.71 9.38
CA GLN A 17 -2.04 5.63 10.29
C GLN A 17 -2.65 4.29 9.88
N GLN A 18 -3.88 4.31 9.35
CA GLN A 18 -4.55 3.11 8.85
C GLN A 18 -3.87 2.56 7.59
N ILE A 19 -3.45 3.44 6.66
CA ILE A 19 -2.68 3.05 5.48
C ILE A 19 -1.35 2.43 5.92
N VAL A 20 -0.62 3.04 6.86
CA VAL A 20 0.66 2.48 7.36
C VAL A 20 0.46 1.12 8.03
N ALA A 21 -0.60 0.95 8.82
CA ALA A 21 -0.92 -0.33 9.45
C ALA A 21 -1.32 -1.40 8.42
N ALA A 22 -2.11 -1.04 7.41
CA ALA A 22 -2.49 -1.94 6.31
C ALA A 22 -1.28 -2.31 5.46
N ASP A 23 -0.40 -1.35 5.14
CA ASP A 23 0.87 -1.57 4.47
C ASP A 23 1.74 -2.60 5.20
N GLU A 24 1.92 -2.44 6.51
CA GLU A 24 2.70 -3.38 7.32
C GLU A 24 2.05 -4.77 7.36
N SER A 25 0.73 -4.85 7.47
CA SER A 25 -0.02 -6.12 7.46
C SER A 25 0.11 -6.85 6.12
N LEU A 26 -0.03 -6.12 5.01
CA LEU A 26 0.10 -6.65 3.66
C LEU A 26 1.54 -7.11 3.38
N ARG A 27 2.54 -6.34 3.81
CA ARG A 27 3.97 -6.71 3.73
C ARG A 27 4.34 -7.89 4.62
N LYS A 28 3.61 -8.17 5.69
CA LYS A 28 3.83 -9.40 6.49
C LYS A 28 3.23 -10.62 5.80
N SER A 29 2.06 -10.45 5.18
CA SER A 29 1.22 -11.56 4.73
C SER A 29 1.43 -11.95 3.26
N PHE A 30 1.70 -11.00 2.37
CA PHE A 30 1.67 -11.22 0.91
C PHE A 30 2.97 -10.85 0.18
N SER A 31 3.92 -10.31 0.90
CA SER A 31 5.23 -9.97 0.36
C SER A 31 5.98 -11.16 -0.26
N GLY A 32 6.69 -10.96 -1.37
CA GLY A 32 7.33 -12.03 -2.13
C GLY A 32 6.36 -12.86 -2.99
N LEU A 33 5.06 -12.54 -2.96
CA LEU A 33 4.08 -13.08 -3.91
C LEU A 33 4.05 -12.24 -5.20
N PRO A 34 3.54 -12.80 -6.31
CA PRO A 34 3.30 -12.04 -7.53
C PRO A 34 2.37 -10.84 -7.28
N VAL A 35 2.63 -9.74 -7.98
CA VAL A 35 1.78 -8.53 -7.92
C VAL A 35 0.32 -8.83 -8.24
N GLU A 36 0.06 -9.79 -9.13
CA GLU A 36 -1.29 -10.20 -9.50
C GLU A 36 -2.07 -10.84 -8.35
N ASP A 37 -1.40 -11.53 -7.43
CA ASP A 37 -2.01 -12.10 -6.22
C ASP A 37 -2.21 -11.05 -5.12
N ILE A 38 -1.37 -9.99 -5.12
CA ILE A 38 -1.39 -8.93 -4.10
C ILE A 38 -2.40 -7.83 -4.44
N LEU A 39 -2.55 -7.50 -5.72
CA LEU A 39 -3.47 -6.49 -6.26
C LEU A 39 -4.88 -6.54 -5.62
N PRO A 40 -5.60 -7.68 -5.64
CA PRO A 40 -6.95 -7.73 -5.08
C PRO A 40 -6.99 -7.47 -3.56
N GLU A 41 -5.94 -7.84 -2.82
CA GLU A 41 -5.86 -7.59 -1.37
C GLU A 41 -5.51 -6.14 -1.03
N VAL A 42 -4.70 -5.49 -1.88
CA VAL A 42 -4.43 -4.06 -1.79
C VAL A 42 -5.69 -3.26 -2.07
N GLU A 43 -6.40 -3.57 -3.16
CA GLU A 43 -7.67 -2.92 -3.50
C GLU A 43 -8.69 -3.06 -2.37
N ARG A 44 -8.80 -4.27 -1.81
CA ARG A 44 -9.67 -4.53 -0.66
C ARG A 44 -9.27 -3.71 0.57
N SER A 45 -8.00 -3.70 0.92
CA SER A 45 -7.50 -2.95 2.10
C SER A 45 -7.74 -1.45 1.96
N LEU A 46 -7.50 -0.89 0.77
CA LEU A 46 -7.72 0.53 0.50
C LEU A 46 -9.21 0.89 0.50
N ALA A 47 -10.06 0.01 -0.04
CA ALA A 47 -11.51 0.16 0.03
C ALA A 47 -12.04 0.09 1.47
N GLU A 48 -11.49 -0.79 2.32
CA GLU A 48 -11.86 -0.88 3.75
C GLU A 48 -11.50 0.40 4.54
N ILE A 49 -10.41 1.07 4.15
CA ILE A 49 -9.98 2.37 4.72
C ILE A 49 -10.82 3.53 4.12
N GLY A 50 -11.57 3.29 3.05
CA GLY A 50 -12.33 4.31 2.34
C GLY A 50 -11.44 5.21 1.47
N VAL A 51 -10.30 4.70 1.02
CA VAL A 51 -9.35 5.42 0.16
C VAL A 51 -9.55 5.00 -1.28
N GLU A 52 -10.08 5.93 -2.08
CA GLU A 52 -10.13 5.77 -3.53
C GLU A 52 -8.81 6.26 -4.14
N VAL A 53 -8.05 5.33 -4.71
CA VAL A 53 -6.83 5.62 -5.46
C VAL A 53 -6.93 5.08 -6.88
N PRO A 54 -6.29 5.75 -7.86
CA PRO A 54 -6.22 5.26 -9.23
C PRO A 54 -5.59 3.88 -9.32
N ASP A 55 -6.05 3.04 -10.25
CA ASP A 55 -5.51 1.70 -10.52
C ASP A 55 -3.99 1.69 -10.71
N THR A 56 -3.43 2.74 -11.31
CA THR A 56 -1.98 2.87 -11.49
C THR A 56 -1.24 2.94 -10.16
N GLN A 57 -1.80 3.63 -9.17
CA GLN A 57 -1.21 3.76 -7.83
C GLN A 57 -1.41 2.49 -7.00
N VAL A 58 -2.57 1.82 -7.15
CA VAL A 58 -2.84 0.51 -6.54
C VAL A 58 -1.81 -0.52 -7.01
N ARG A 59 -1.55 -0.59 -8.32
CA ARG A 59 -0.52 -1.48 -8.88
C ARG A 59 0.87 -1.15 -8.38
N ASP A 60 1.22 0.14 -8.27
CA ASP A 60 2.50 0.60 -7.72
C ASP A 60 2.67 0.18 -6.25
N TYR A 61 1.58 0.25 -5.47
CA TYR A 61 1.55 -0.18 -4.08
C TYR A 61 1.62 -1.72 -3.93
N ALA A 62 0.92 -2.47 -4.78
CA ALA A 62 1.04 -3.92 -4.84
C ALA A 62 2.45 -4.36 -5.25
N GLN A 63 3.08 -3.63 -6.19
CA GLN A 63 4.49 -3.82 -6.53
C GLN A 63 5.42 -3.53 -5.35
N HIS A 64 5.15 -2.47 -4.59
CA HIS A 64 5.89 -2.15 -3.36
C HIS A 64 5.82 -3.29 -2.32
N ILE A 65 4.63 -3.88 -2.12
CA ILE A 65 4.45 -5.01 -1.20
C ILE A 65 5.13 -6.28 -1.75
N SER A 66 4.97 -6.55 -3.04
CA SER A 66 5.54 -7.71 -3.74
C SER A 66 7.06 -7.73 -3.63
N ASP A 67 7.70 -6.58 -3.83
CA ASP A 67 9.15 -6.47 -4.01
C ASP A 67 9.93 -7.05 -2.82
N ARG A 68 9.43 -6.90 -1.57
CA ARG A 68 10.03 -7.41 -0.30
C ARG A 68 11.55 -7.53 -0.30
N ALA A 69 12.28 -6.67 -0.99
CA ALA A 69 13.72 -6.60 -0.91
C ALA A 69 14.02 -5.92 0.43
N ASP A 70 14.84 -6.55 1.28
CA ASP A 70 15.33 -6.04 2.56
C ASP A 70 15.70 -4.54 2.52
N TYR A 71 14.73 -3.65 2.71
CA TYR A 71 14.95 -2.21 2.75
C TYR A 71 14.65 -1.69 4.16
N GLU A 72 15.74 -1.30 4.82
CA GLU A 72 15.77 -0.64 6.11
C GLU A 72 15.16 0.77 5.99
N PHE A 73 14.19 1.08 6.86
CA PHE A 73 13.51 2.37 6.90
C PHE A 73 14.32 3.34 7.77
N VAL A 74 15.08 4.25 7.16
CA VAL A 74 15.86 5.28 7.87
C VAL A 74 15.10 6.62 7.84
N LEU A 75 14.81 7.18 9.02
CA LEU A 75 14.30 8.55 9.18
C LEU A 75 15.46 9.50 9.53
N PRO A 76 15.48 10.75 9.01
CA PRO A 76 16.39 11.79 9.49
C PRO A 76 16.05 12.25 10.92
#